data_AF-A0A7T0G427-F1
#
_entry.id   AF-A0A7T0G427-F1
#
_cell.length_a   1.000
_cell.length_b   1.000
_cell.length_c   1.000
_cell.angle_alpha   90.00
_cell.angle_beta   90.00
_cell.angle_gamma   90.00
#
_symmetry.space_group_name_H-M   'P 1'
#
loop_
_entity.id
_entity.type
_entity.pdbx_description
1 polymer ?
#
loop_
_entity_poly.entity_id
_entity_poly.type
_entity_poly.pdbx_seq_one_letter_code
_entity_poly.pdbx_strand_id
1 'polypeptide(L)'
;MNQQDETIGTIKGRLEALNRSLVSERNSEQYYETLLEKTPPDTEENIGMRRMYQDLKEEEKKHVATLETLIKQWEQRMKELSEK
;
A
#
# COMPACT_ATOMS: atom_id res chain seq x y z
N MET A 1 -18.71 -8.39 -6.93
CA MET A 1 -18.27 -9.70 -6.37
C MET A 1 -19.30 -10.11 -5.34
N ASN A 2 -19.83 -11.32 -5.45
CA ASN A 2 -20.91 -11.80 -4.58
C ASN A 2 -20.32 -12.11 -3.19
N GLN A 3 -20.75 -11.42 -2.13
CA GLN A 3 -20.23 -11.60 -0.76
C GLN A 3 -20.66 -12.94 -0.12
N GLN A 4 -21.38 -13.78 -0.87
CA GLN A 4 -22.01 -15.02 -0.38
C GLN A 4 -21.05 -16.23 -0.35
N ASP A 5 -19.88 -16.13 -0.98
CA ASP A 5 -18.91 -17.25 -1.06
C ASP A 5 -17.68 -17.08 -0.15
N GLU A 6 -17.66 -16.05 0.71
CA GLU A 6 -16.50 -15.81 1.58
C GLU A 6 -16.46 -16.80 2.74
N THR A 7 -15.40 -17.61 2.77
CA THR A 7 -15.05 -18.50 3.89
C THR A 7 -13.87 -17.91 4.65
N ILE A 8 -13.59 -18.44 5.85
CA ILE A 8 -12.36 -18.07 6.59
C ILE A 8 -11.11 -18.30 5.72
N GLY A 9 -11.11 -19.35 4.89
CA GLY A 9 -10.01 -19.64 3.97
C GLY A 9 -9.81 -18.58 2.89
N THR A 10 -10.89 -18.14 2.24
CA THR A 10 -10.81 -17.10 1.20
C THR A 10 -10.37 -15.77 1.79
N ILE A 11 -10.85 -15.41 2.97
CA ILE A 11 -10.45 -14.18 3.66
C ILE A 11 -8.97 -14.21 4.05
N LYS A 12 -8.45 -15.33 4.55
CA LYS A 12 -7.01 -15.47 4.84
C LYS A 12 -6.16 -15.25 3.58
N GLY A 13 -6.56 -15.82 2.44
CA GLY A 13 -5.86 -15.60 1.17
C GLY A 13 -5.86 -14.13 0.73
N ARG A 14 -7.00 -13.42 0.91
CA ARG A 14 -7.09 -11.98 0.65
C ARG A 14 -6.17 -11.18 1.58
N LEU A 15 -6.18 -11.47 2.88
CA LEU A 15 -5.32 -10.81 3.85
C LEU A 15 -3.85 -11.04 3.55
N GLU A 16 -3.46 -12.24 3.12
CA GLU A 16 -2.08 -12.53 2.70
C GLU A 16 -1.69 -11.69 1.48
N ALA A 17 -2.53 -11.62 0.45
CA ALA A 17 -2.29 -10.80 -0.73
C ALA A 17 -2.16 -9.31 -0.37
N LEU A 18 -3.09 -8.78 0.44
CA LEU A 18 -3.07 -7.39 0.89
C LEU A 18 -1.81 -7.06 1.72
N ASN A 19 -1.38 -7.96 2.60
CA ASN A 19 -0.16 -7.76 3.37
C ASN A 19 1.11 -7.76 2.50
N ARG A 20 1.17 -8.62 1.48
CA ARG A 20 2.29 -8.60 0.51
C ARG A 20 2.31 -7.29 -0.29
N SER A 21 1.15 -6.83 -0.75
CA SER A 21 1.02 -5.53 -1.41
C SER A 21 1.43 -4.40 -0.48
N LEU A 22 0.99 -4.40 0.78
CA LEU A 22 1.34 -3.36 1.76
C LEU A 22 2.85 -3.25 1.98
N VAL A 23 3.56 -4.39 2.05
CA VAL A 23 5.02 -4.40 2.13
C VAL A 23 5.65 -3.81 0.86
N SER A 24 5.11 -4.14 -0.32
CA SER A 24 5.58 -3.59 -1.59
C SER A 24 5.43 -2.07 -1.64
N GLU A 25 4.27 -1.52 -1.28
CA GLU A 25 4.05 -0.07 -1.33
C GLU A 25 4.93 0.69 -0.34
N ARG A 26 5.12 0.15 0.87
CA ARG A 26 6.04 0.74 1.86
C ARG A 26 7.49 0.74 1.37
N ASN A 27 7.91 -0.32 0.66
CA ASN A 27 9.22 -0.37 0.05
C ASN A 27 9.35 0.65 -1.10
N SER A 28 8.30 0.85 -1.90
CA SER A 28 8.25 1.85 -2.96
C SER A 28 8.35 3.28 -2.39
N GLU A 29 7.60 3.57 -1.32
CA GLU A 29 7.68 4.84 -0.60
C GLU A 29 9.12 5.13 -0.13
N GLN A 30 9.77 4.15 0.52
CA GLN A 30 11.14 4.28 0.98
C GLN A 30 12.14 4.42 -0.18
N TYR A 31 11.87 3.77 -1.30
CA TYR A 31 12.70 3.88 -2.49
C TYR A 31 12.68 5.30 -3.06
N TYR A 32 11.51 5.90 -3.22
CA TYR A 32 11.40 7.30 -3.68
C TYR A 32 11.99 8.29 -2.68
N GLU A 33 11.86 8.05 -1.37
CA GLU A 33 12.56 8.86 -0.36
C GLU A 33 14.08 8.79 -0.54
N THR A 34 14.62 7.60 -0.76
CA THR A 34 16.06 7.42 -1.00
C THR A 34 16.52 8.14 -2.28
N LEU A 35 15.69 8.15 -3.33
CA LEU A 35 15.99 8.88 -4.56
C LEU A 35 15.94 10.40 -4.35
N LEU A 36 14.99 10.90 -3.56
CA LEU A 36 14.93 12.32 -3.14
C LEU A 36 16.19 12.72 -2.38
N GLU A 37 16.66 11.91 -1.45
CA GLU A 37 17.88 12.21 -0.68
C GLU A 37 19.13 12.23 -1.56
N LYS A 38 19.21 11.34 -2.56
CA LYS A 38 20.39 11.19 -3.43
C LYS A 38 20.43 12.14 -4.63
N THR A 39 19.33 12.81 -4.95
CA THR A 39 19.24 13.71 -6.12
C THR A 39 19.50 15.16 -5.69
N PRO A 40 20.65 15.78 -6.02
CA PRO A 40 20.96 17.14 -5.59
C PRO A 40 20.07 18.18 -6.30
N PRO A 41 19.61 19.26 -5.65
CA PRO A 41 18.70 20.25 -6.27
C PRO A 41 19.46 21.39 -6.99
N ASP A 42 20.55 21.07 -7.68
CA ASP A 42 21.50 22.03 -8.27
C ASP A 42 21.26 22.34 -9.75
N THR A 43 20.47 21.51 -10.45
CA THR A 43 20.08 21.70 -11.85
C THR A 43 18.57 21.71 -12.01
N GLU A 44 18.06 22.37 -13.07
CA GLU A 44 16.62 22.37 -13.39
C GLU A 44 16.08 20.95 -13.61
N GLU A 45 16.87 20.09 -14.26
CA GLU A 45 16.57 18.68 -14.46
C GLU A 45 16.39 17.96 -13.11
N ASN A 46 17.35 18.12 -12.20
CA ASN A 46 17.27 17.50 -10.89
C ASN A 46 16.10 18.03 -10.06
N ILE A 47 15.79 19.33 -10.14
CA ILE A 47 14.60 19.91 -9.49
C ILE A 47 13.33 19.24 -10.03
N GLY A 48 13.23 19.04 -11.35
CA GLY A 48 12.14 18.32 -12.00
C GLY A 48 12.01 16.88 -11.52
N MET A 49 13.12 16.12 -11.50
CA MET A 49 13.14 14.74 -11.00
C MET A 49 12.73 14.64 -9.54
N ARG A 50 13.22 15.54 -8.68
CA ARG A 50 12.84 15.58 -7.26
C ARG A 50 11.35 15.80 -7.08
N ARG A 51 10.74 16.70 -7.85
CA ARG A 51 9.27 16.89 -7.80
C ARG A 51 8.53 15.61 -8.15
N MET A 52 8.96 14.91 -9.20
CA MET A 52 8.35 13.64 -9.58
C MET A 52 8.52 12.55 -8.50
N TYR A 53 9.70 12.41 -7.90
CA TYR A 53 9.90 11.46 -6.80
C TYR A 53 9.03 11.79 -5.59
N GLN A 54 8.84 13.07 -5.28
CA GLN A 54 7.93 13.50 -4.23
C GLN A 54 6.48 13.12 -4.56
N ASP A 55 6.02 13.38 -5.79
CA ASP A 55 4.66 13.05 -6.23
C ASP A 55 4.41 11.52 -6.17
N LEU A 56 5.37 10.73 -6.63
CA LEU A 56 5.31 9.26 -6.57
C LEU A 56 5.27 8.75 -5.13
N LYS A 57 6.13 9.27 -4.24
CA LYS A 57 6.10 8.93 -2.80
C LYS A 57 4.73 9.20 -2.18
N GLU A 58 4.12 10.34 -2.49
CA GLU A 58 2.78 10.68 -1.98
C GLU A 58 1.69 9.76 -2.55
N GLU A 59 1.83 9.26 -3.77
CA GLU A 59 0.91 8.27 -4.33
C GLU A 59 1.02 6.92 -3.59
N GLU A 60 2.23 6.45 -3.30
CA GLU A 60 2.42 5.19 -2.56
C GLU A 60 1.84 5.28 -1.14
N LYS A 61 1.90 6.45 -0.49
CA LYS A 61 1.22 6.68 0.79
C LYS A 61 -0.29 6.49 0.70
N LYS A 62 -0.92 6.91 -0.41
CA LYS A 62 -2.36 6.68 -0.64
C LYS A 62 -2.67 5.21 -0.87
N HIS A 63 -1.79 4.49 -1.57
CA HIS A 63 -1.90 3.04 -1.73
C HIS A 63 -1.81 2.33 -0.36
N VAL A 64 -0.82 2.70 0.47
CA VAL A 64 -0.67 2.19 1.84
C VAL A 64 -1.94 2.41 2.66
N ALA A 65 -2.48 3.64 2.71
CA ALA A 65 -3.68 3.95 3.47
C ALA A 65 -4.91 3.14 2.99
N THR A 66 -5.02 2.94 1.67
CA THR A 66 -6.07 2.12 1.06
C THR A 66 -5.95 0.65 1.48
N LEU A 67 -4.74 0.09 1.39
CA LEU A 67 -4.46 -1.29 1.77
C LEU A 67 -4.71 -1.53 3.26
N GLU A 68 -4.29 -0.63 4.14
CA GLU A 68 -4.56 -0.71 5.58
C GLU A 68 -6.07 -0.68 5.88
N THR A 69 -6.83 0.13 5.15
CA THR A 69 -8.29 0.17 5.26
C THR A 69 -8.92 -1.16 4.84
N LEU A 70 -8.49 -1.72 3.71
CA LEU A 70 -8.98 -3.02 3.23
C LEU A 70 -8.63 -4.16 4.19
N ILE A 71 -7.41 -4.19 4.73
CA ILE A 71 -6.98 -5.18 5.72
C ILE A 71 -7.92 -5.15 6.92
N LYS A 72 -8.17 -3.97 7.51
CA LYS A 72 -9.08 -3.83 8.65
C LYS A 72 -10.50 -4.33 8.34
N GLN A 73 -11.01 -4.04 7.15
CA GLN A 73 -12.33 -4.51 6.71
C GLN A 73 -12.38 -6.04 6.63
N TRP A 74 -11.35 -6.68 6.09
CA TRP A 74 -11.29 -8.14 5.96
C TRP A 74 -11.03 -8.84 7.30
N GLU A 75 -10.22 -8.26 8.18
CA GLU A 75 -10.04 -8.74 9.56
C GLU A 75 -11.37 -8.72 10.33
N GLN A 76 -12.10 -7.60 10.24
CA GLN A 76 -13.43 -7.47 10.83
C GLN A 76 -14.40 -8.51 10.26
N ARG A 77 -14.39 -8.71 8.93
CA ARG A 77 -15.22 -9.74 8.29
C ARG A 77 -14.87 -11.15 8.73
N MET A 78 -13.58 -11.45 8.94
CA MET A 78 -13.14 -12.75 9.44
C MET A 78 -13.67 -12.99 10.86
N LYS A 79 -13.61 -11.96 11.72
CA LYS A 79 -14.15 -12.02 13.08
C LYS A 79 -15.64 -12.33 13.09
N GLU A 80 -16.43 -11.61 12.30
CA GLU A 80 -17.89 -11.84 12.15
C GLU A 80 -18.24 -13.25 11.69
N LEU A 81 -17.39 -13.89 10.88
CA LEU A 81 -17.61 -15.27 10.46
C LEU A 81 -17.18 -16.29 11.53
N SER A 82 -16.22 -15.96 12.38
CA SER A 82 -15.76 -16.84 13.47
C SER A 82 -16.67 -16.84 14.70
N GLU A 83 -17.50 -15.81 14.86
CA GLU A 83 -18.46 -15.66 15.96
C GLU A 83 -19.87 -16.20 15.64
N LYS A 84 -20.05 -16.77 14.43
CA LYS A 84 -21.27 -17.46 13.99
C LYS A 84 -21.17 -18.96 14.22
#